data_AF-A0A1F0FV06-F1
#
_entry.id   AF-A0A1F0FV06-F1
#
_cell.length_a   1.000
_cell.length_b   1.000
_cell.length_c   1.000
_cell.angle_alpha   90.00
_cell.angle_beta   90.00
_cell.angle_gamma   90.00
#
_symmetry.space_group_name_H-M   'P 1'
#
loop_
_entity.id
_entity.type
_entity.pdbx_description
1 polymer ?
#
loop_
_entity_poly.entity_id
_entity_poly.type
_entity_poly.pdbx_seq_one_letter_code
_entity_poly.pdbx_strand_id
1 'polypeptide(L)'
;MQEKRRATIDQEKLERISEESKQKGRHSRARIIPPTLEDFEKVARDTKGRIGMIAEVFSVSPDTIYKWRNEEKGFREALNTPREIMMDKLETTTELLALGIPDIDPETKQFRGWIVQPSEQALFRLMKVYGMHRGFGDNPQEVNINLKEGSIPIQKWLSLNTEAPQQTGDEGDTDA
;
A
#
# COMPACT_ATOMS: atom_id res chain seq x y z
N MET A 1 -27.80 7.51 35.31
CA MET A 1 -27.99 7.47 33.85
C MET A 1 -27.92 8.92 33.36
N GLN A 2 -26.74 9.39 32.92
CA GLN A 2 -26.58 10.73 32.34
C GLN A 2 -26.19 10.56 30.87
N GLU A 3 -27.08 11.05 30.02
CA GLU A 3 -27.11 10.83 28.58
C GLU A 3 -26.14 11.79 27.86
N LYS A 4 -25.38 11.23 26.92
CA LYS A 4 -24.31 11.91 26.18
C LYS A 4 -24.85 13.14 25.43
N ARG A 5 -24.52 14.35 25.88
CA ARG A 5 -24.59 15.57 25.07
C ARG A 5 -23.51 15.51 23.97
N ARG A 6 -23.79 14.80 22.87
CA ARG A 6 -23.06 15.01 21.62
C ARG A 6 -23.50 16.35 21.08
N ALA A 7 -22.57 17.29 20.95
CA ALA A 7 -22.80 18.58 20.32
C ALA A 7 -23.38 18.35 18.93
N THR A 8 -24.68 18.63 18.77
CA THR A 8 -25.34 18.71 17.47
C THR A 8 -24.63 19.83 16.72
N ILE A 9 -23.75 19.46 15.79
CA ILE A 9 -23.02 20.41 14.97
C ILE A 9 -24.07 21.20 14.19
N ASP A 10 -24.09 22.50 14.45
CA ASP A 10 -25.07 23.46 13.97
C ASP A 10 -25.14 23.41 12.43
N GLN A 11 -26.18 22.80 11.88
CA GLN A 11 -26.32 22.59 10.42
C GLN A 11 -26.23 23.92 9.67
N GLU A 12 -26.71 25.00 10.27
CA GLU A 12 -26.67 26.36 9.73
C GLU A 12 -25.24 26.89 9.59
N LYS A 13 -24.32 26.54 10.51
CA LYS A 13 -22.89 26.86 10.37
C LYS A 13 -22.25 26.06 9.24
N LEU A 14 -22.59 24.78 9.11
CA LEU A 14 -22.09 23.94 8.02
C LEU A 14 -22.57 24.45 6.65
N GLU A 15 -23.81 24.90 6.57
CA GLU A 15 -24.39 25.48 5.35
C GLU A 15 -23.76 26.83 5.02
N ARG A 16 -23.53 27.72 5.99
CA ARG A 16 -22.79 28.96 5.76
C ARG A 16 -21.36 28.73 5.30
N ILE A 17 -20.65 27.75 5.88
CA ILE A 17 -19.30 27.37 5.43
C ILE A 17 -19.35 26.79 4.01
N SER A 18 -20.40 26.02 3.68
CA SER A 18 -20.63 25.51 2.32
C SER A 18 -20.90 26.63 1.32
N GLU A 19 -21.74 27.61 1.66
CA GLU A 19 -22.08 28.74 0.81
C GLU A 19 -20.91 29.71 0.64
N GLU A 20 -20.16 30.02 1.69
CA GLU A 20 -18.92 30.81 1.61
C GLU A 20 -17.87 30.10 0.72
N SER A 21 -17.82 28.76 0.74
CA SER A 21 -16.99 27.96 -0.15
C SER A 21 -17.47 28.01 -1.61
N LYS A 22 -18.79 27.97 -1.85
CA LYS A 22 -19.38 28.11 -3.20
C LYS A 22 -19.15 29.52 -3.78
N GLN A 23 -19.20 30.56 -2.93
CA GLN A 23 -19.01 31.95 -3.34
C GLN A 23 -17.54 32.24 -3.70
N LYS A 24 -16.58 31.68 -2.95
CA LYS A 24 -15.14 31.74 -3.30
C LYS A 24 -14.81 31.00 -4.60
N GLY A 25 -15.62 30.03 -5.01
CA GLY A 25 -15.47 29.31 -6.28
C GLY A 25 -15.91 30.08 -7.53
N ARG A 26 -16.50 31.28 -7.39
CA ARG A 26 -16.91 32.13 -8.52
C ARG A 26 -15.94 33.27 -8.75
N HIS A 27 -14.68 32.94 -9.04
CA HIS A 27 -13.83 33.86 -9.78
C HIS A 27 -14.27 33.87 -11.26
N SER A 28 -14.24 35.05 -11.88
CA SER A 28 -14.56 35.22 -13.30
C SER A 28 -13.74 34.21 -14.13
N ARG A 29 -14.27 33.76 -15.28
CA ARG A 29 -13.58 32.86 -16.23
C ARG A 29 -12.38 33.56 -16.90
N ALA A 30 -11.49 34.18 -16.12
CA ALA A 30 -10.13 34.44 -16.55
C ALA A 30 -9.52 33.07 -16.88
N ARG A 31 -9.06 32.91 -18.11
CA ARG A 31 -8.32 31.71 -18.51
C ARG A 31 -7.06 31.67 -17.63
N ILE A 32 -7.01 30.77 -16.66
CA ILE A 32 -5.83 30.56 -15.84
C ILE A 32 -4.74 30.08 -16.81
N ILE A 33 -3.75 30.93 -17.04
CA ILE A 33 -2.62 30.65 -17.92
C ILE A 33 -1.70 29.70 -17.14
N PRO A 34 -1.34 28.54 -17.70
CA PRO A 34 -0.37 27.66 -17.06
C PRO A 34 0.98 28.38 -16.87
N PRO A 35 1.74 28.05 -15.81
CA PRO A 35 3.10 28.54 -15.64
C PRO A 35 4.01 28.07 -16.78
N THR A 36 5.25 28.52 -16.80
CA THR A 36 6.24 27.89 -17.69
C THR A 36 6.53 26.46 -17.22
N LEU A 37 6.97 25.59 -18.14
CA LEU A 37 7.37 24.22 -17.78
C LEU A 37 8.50 24.21 -16.74
N GLU A 38 9.47 25.12 -16.86
CA GLU A 38 10.60 25.24 -15.92
C GLU A 38 10.12 25.60 -14.50
N ASP A 39 9.23 26.58 -14.37
CA ASP A 39 8.66 26.96 -13.07
C ASP A 39 7.86 25.80 -12.46
N PHE A 40 7.09 25.10 -13.30
CA PHE A 40 6.29 23.96 -12.89
C PHE A 40 7.16 22.78 -12.44
N GLU A 41 8.24 22.47 -13.16
CA GLU A 41 9.22 21.44 -12.79
C GLU A 41 9.90 21.73 -11.46
N LYS A 42 10.29 22.99 -11.24
CA LYS A 42 10.90 23.41 -9.98
C LYS A 42 9.94 23.20 -8.82
N VAL A 43 8.71 23.70 -8.92
CA VAL A 43 7.69 23.55 -7.88
C VAL A 43 7.32 22.08 -7.68
N ALA A 44 7.20 21.29 -8.74
CA ALA A 44 6.93 19.86 -8.65
C ALA A 44 8.06 19.11 -7.92
N ARG A 45 9.32 19.49 -8.14
CA ARG A 45 10.46 18.91 -7.42
C ARG A 45 10.43 19.25 -5.92
N ASP A 46 10.24 20.52 -5.59
CA ASP A 46 10.23 21.00 -4.20
C ASP A 46 9.09 20.40 -3.38
N THR A 47 7.94 20.20 -4.02
CA THR A 47 6.74 19.60 -3.41
C THR A 47 6.68 18.07 -3.53
N LYS A 48 7.71 17.44 -4.12
CA LYS A 48 7.77 15.98 -4.33
C LYS A 48 6.60 15.45 -5.18
N GLY A 49 6.13 16.25 -6.13
CA GLY A 49 5.04 15.91 -7.04
C GLY A 49 3.66 15.88 -6.39
N ARG A 50 3.47 16.45 -5.20
CA ARG A 50 2.17 16.45 -4.50
C ARG A 50 1.26 17.53 -5.06
N ILE A 51 0.21 17.12 -5.76
CA ILE A 51 -0.71 18.03 -6.48
C ILE A 51 -1.34 19.08 -5.56
N GLY A 52 -1.75 18.72 -4.35
CA GLY A 52 -2.32 19.69 -3.40
C GLY A 52 -1.35 20.82 -3.07
N MET A 53 -0.09 20.50 -2.77
CA MET A 53 0.94 21.49 -2.46
C MET A 53 1.33 22.32 -3.69
N ILE A 54 1.36 21.71 -4.87
CA ILE A 54 1.60 22.43 -6.13
C ILE A 54 0.48 23.44 -6.40
N ALA A 55 -0.78 23.02 -6.17
CA ALA A 55 -1.95 23.87 -6.33
C ALA A 55 -1.94 25.05 -5.35
N GLU A 56 -1.52 24.81 -4.10
CA GLU A 56 -1.31 25.87 -3.11
C GLU A 56 -0.25 26.88 -3.55
N VAL A 57 0.91 26.41 -4.04
CA VAL A 57 2.02 27.28 -4.51
C VAL A 57 1.58 28.15 -5.68
N PHE A 58 0.82 27.60 -6.62
CA PHE A 58 0.29 28.35 -7.77
C PHE A 58 -1.03 29.08 -7.47
N SER A 59 -1.58 28.97 -6.24
CA SER A 59 -2.88 29.54 -5.85
C SER A 59 -4.02 29.16 -6.80
N VAL A 60 -4.02 27.93 -7.28
CA VAL A 60 -5.05 27.35 -8.16
C VAL A 60 -5.74 26.17 -7.50
N SER A 61 -6.82 25.70 -8.09
CA SER A 61 -7.44 24.44 -7.67
C SER A 61 -6.59 23.23 -8.10
N PRO A 62 -6.59 22.12 -7.35
CA PRO A 62 -5.99 20.86 -7.79
C PRO A 62 -6.48 20.40 -9.17
N ASP A 63 -7.76 20.64 -9.50
CA ASP A 63 -8.36 20.32 -10.80
C ASP A 63 -7.67 21.06 -11.95
N THR A 64 -7.21 22.28 -11.70
CA THR A 64 -6.44 23.06 -12.68
C THR A 64 -5.07 22.42 -12.97
N ILE A 65 -4.41 21.85 -11.95
CA ILE A 65 -3.16 21.11 -12.12
C ILE A 65 -3.39 19.82 -12.92
N TYR A 66 -4.48 19.09 -12.62
CA TYR A 66 -4.85 17.90 -13.41
C TYR A 66 -5.13 18.24 -14.87
N LYS A 67 -5.78 19.38 -15.13
CA LYS A 67 -6.02 19.85 -16.48
C LYS A 67 -4.70 20.11 -17.22
N TRP A 68 -3.77 20.87 -16.62
CA TRP A 68 -2.47 21.13 -17.25
C TRP A 68 -1.67 19.86 -17.51
N ARG A 69 -1.66 18.92 -16.56
CA ARG A 69 -1.04 17.60 -16.72
C ARG A 69 -1.58 16.83 -17.92
N ASN A 70 -2.89 16.88 -18.15
CA ASN A 70 -3.53 16.10 -19.21
C ASN A 70 -3.38 16.76 -20.58
N GLU A 71 -3.30 18.09 -20.62
CA GLU A 71 -3.18 18.87 -21.85
C GLU A 71 -1.73 18.96 -22.35
N GLU A 72 -0.73 18.92 -21.45
CA GLU A 72 0.68 19.04 -21.79
C GLU A 72 1.55 17.89 -21.26
N LYS A 73 2.25 17.19 -22.17
CA LYS A 73 3.11 16.04 -21.83
C LYS A 73 4.25 16.44 -20.88
N GLY A 74 4.84 17.63 -21.04
CA GLY A 74 5.92 18.12 -20.19
C GLY A 74 5.50 18.22 -18.72
N PHE A 75 4.30 18.73 -18.46
CA PHE A 75 3.78 18.88 -17.10
C PHE A 75 3.49 17.51 -16.46
N ARG A 76 3.08 16.53 -17.26
CA ARG A 76 2.92 15.15 -16.78
C ARG A 76 4.25 14.53 -16.35
N GLU A 77 5.30 14.74 -17.14
CA GLU A 77 6.63 14.22 -16.84
C GLU A 77 7.21 14.93 -15.61
N ALA A 78 7.11 16.26 -15.56
CA ALA A 78 7.49 17.08 -14.40
C ALA A 78 6.85 16.64 -13.08
N LEU A 79 5.59 16.17 -13.12
CA LEU A 79 4.90 15.62 -11.94
C LEU A 79 5.37 14.21 -11.56
N ASN A 80 5.63 13.36 -12.55
CA ASN A 80 5.93 11.95 -12.31
C ASN A 80 7.38 11.75 -11.85
N THR A 81 8.35 12.44 -12.45
CA THR A 81 9.78 12.31 -12.08
C THR A 81 10.04 12.44 -10.58
N PRO A 82 9.59 13.48 -9.86
CA PRO A 82 9.81 13.59 -8.41
C PRO A 82 9.05 12.53 -7.60
N ARG A 83 7.98 11.94 -8.15
CA ARG A 83 7.26 10.84 -7.49
C ARG A 83 8.00 9.53 -7.61
N GLU A 84 8.53 9.20 -8.78
CA GLU A 84 9.38 8.01 -8.96
C GLU A 84 10.58 8.07 -8.02
N ILE A 85 11.28 9.22 -7.95
CA ILE A 85 12.40 9.43 -7.00
C ILE A 85 11.97 9.21 -5.54
N MET A 86 10.74 9.58 -5.18
CA MET A 86 10.21 9.33 -3.84
C MET A 86 9.82 7.87 -3.64
N MET A 87 9.29 7.20 -4.66
CA MET A 87 9.01 5.77 -4.61
C MET A 87 10.29 4.98 -4.43
N ASP A 88 11.36 5.26 -5.18
CA ASP A 88 12.67 4.62 -5.02
C ASP A 88 13.18 4.70 -3.56
N LYS A 89 13.02 5.86 -2.92
CA LYS A 89 13.37 6.07 -1.50
C LYS A 89 12.49 5.27 -0.55
N LEU A 90 11.19 5.23 -0.84
CA LEU A 90 10.23 4.46 -0.04
C LEU A 90 10.48 2.96 -0.20
N GLU A 91 10.81 2.48 -1.39
CA GLU A 91 11.18 1.10 -1.66
C GLU A 91 12.41 0.71 -0.82
N THR A 92 13.48 1.50 -0.88
CA THR A 92 14.68 1.28 -0.03
C THR A 92 14.33 1.21 1.45
N THR A 93 13.49 2.13 1.93
CA THR A 93 13.07 2.16 3.35
C THR A 93 12.19 0.96 3.70
N THR A 94 11.31 0.56 2.78
CA THR A 94 10.40 -0.58 2.94
C THR A 94 11.17 -1.89 2.94
N GLU A 95 12.21 -2.03 2.12
CA GLU A 95 13.13 -3.17 2.16
C GLU A 95 13.83 -3.26 3.51
N LEU A 96 14.37 -2.15 4.04
CA LEU A 96 14.98 -2.13 5.37
C LEU A 96 13.98 -2.55 6.46
N LEU A 97 12.73 -2.09 6.39
CA LEU A 97 11.68 -2.49 7.33
C LEU A 97 11.25 -3.95 7.13
N ALA A 98 11.22 -4.43 5.88
CA ALA A 98 10.89 -5.80 5.52
C ALA A 98 11.92 -6.79 6.06
N LEU A 99 13.21 -6.45 5.92
CA LEU A 99 14.34 -7.21 6.46
C LEU A 99 14.49 -7.07 7.98
N GLY A 100 13.82 -6.10 8.57
CA GLY A 100 13.91 -5.79 9.99
C GLY A 100 15.18 -5.02 10.35
N ILE A 101 15.15 -4.39 11.52
CA ILE A 101 16.26 -3.63 12.07
C ILE A 101 16.80 -4.41 13.28
N PRO A 102 17.97 -5.07 13.16
CA PRO A 102 18.54 -5.84 14.26
C PRO A 102 19.07 -4.91 15.35
N ASP A 103 18.89 -5.30 16.62
CA ASP A 103 19.63 -4.72 17.73
C ASP A 103 20.98 -5.45 17.84
N ILE A 104 22.06 -4.73 17.57
CA ILE A 104 23.42 -5.26 17.58
C ILE A 104 24.20 -4.50 18.63
N ASP A 105 24.87 -5.24 19.50
CA ASP A 105 25.81 -4.68 20.45
C ASP A 105 26.90 -3.87 19.72
N PRO A 106 27.06 -2.57 19.99
CA PRO A 106 28.05 -1.75 19.31
C PRO A 106 29.49 -2.21 19.57
N GLU A 107 29.78 -2.81 20.74
CA GLU A 107 31.12 -3.24 21.15
C GLU A 107 31.40 -4.70 20.75
N THR A 108 30.50 -5.63 21.10
CA THR A 108 30.73 -7.07 20.86
C THR A 108 30.28 -7.52 19.46
N LYS A 109 29.55 -6.68 18.73
CA LYS A 109 28.89 -7.00 17.44
C LYS A 109 27.94 -8.21 17.52
N GLN A 110 27.54 -8.63 18.71
CA GLN A 110 26.58 -9.71 18.87
C GLN A 110 25.15 -9.23 18.62
N PHE A 111 24.37 -10.09 17.97
CA PHE A 111 22.95 -9.91 17.78
C PHE A 111 22.21 -10.11 19.10
N ARG A 112 21.48 -9.09 19.56
CA ARG A 112 20.72 -9.09 20.83
C ARG A 112 19.21 -9.27 20.64
N GLY A 113 18.72 -9.12 19.41
CA GLY A 113 17.30 -9.19 19.09
C GLY A 113 16.94 -8.24 17.95
N TRP A 114 15.66 -7.90 17.83
CA TRP A 114 15.16 -7.00 16.80
C TRP A 114 14.60 -5.72 17.42
N ILE A 115 15.04 -4.57 16.92
CA ILE A 115 14.37 -3.28 17.16
C ILE A 115 13.05 -3.26 16.38
N VAL A 116 13.11 -3.69 15.11
CA VAL A 116 11.94 -3.93 14.25
C VAL A 116 12.10 -5.32 13.68
N GLN A 117 11.12 -6.19 13.94
CA GLN A 117 11.16 -7.56 13.45
C GLN A 117 10.95 -7.60 11.92
N PRO A 118 11.71 -8.42 11.17
CA PRO A 118 11.44 -8.65 9.76
C PRO A 118 10.01 -9.14 9.54
N SER A 119 9.40 -8.67 8.45
CA SER A 119 8.12 -9.20 8.00
C SER A 119 8.36 -10.41 7.10
N GLU A 120 7.95 -11.59 7.57
CA GLU A 120 8.03 -12.84 6.80
C GLU A 120 7.34 -12.71 5.43
N GLN A 121 6.14 -12.09 5.38
CA GLN A 121 5.43 -11.88 4.12
C GLN A 121 6.18 -10.95 3.16
N ALA A 122 6.85 -9.92 3.69
CA ALA A 122 7.64 -9.01 2.87
C ALA A 122 8.91 -9.69 2.36
N LEU A 123 9.60 -10.47 3.20
CA LEU A 123 10.71 -11.33 2.81
C LEU A 123 10.32 -12.30 1.68
N PHE A 124 9.19 -13.00 1.81
CA PHE A 124 8.69 -13.88 0.74
C PHE A 124 8.42 -13.13 -0.56
N ARG A 125 7.82 -11.94 -0.50
CA ARG A 125 7.60 -11.10 -1.69
C ARG A 125 8.93 -10.68 -2.33
N LEU A 126 9.90 -10.23 -1.55
CA LEU A 126 11.23 -9.85 -2.03
C LEU A 126 11.93 -11.04 -2.69
N MET A 127 11.89 -12.21 -2.05
CA MET A 127 12.44 -13.45 -2.60
C MET A 127 11.74 -13.85 -3.91
N LYS A 128 10.42 -13.68 -4.01
CA LYS A 128 9.67 -13.98 -5.22
C LYS A 128 9.97 -13.01 -6.37
N VAL A 129 10.14 -11.73 -6.08
CA VAL A 129 10.42 -10.68 -7.09
C VAL A 129 11.88 -10.75 -7.54
N TYR A 130 12.83 -10.71 -6.60
CA TYR A 130 14.26 -10.63 -6.91
C TYR A 130 14.93 -11.99 -7.06
N GLY A 131 14.43 -13.03 -6.40
CA GLY A 131 14.96 -14.39 -6.43
C GLY A 131 14.35 -15.27 -7.52
N MET A 132 13.46 -14.75 -8.37
CA MET A 132 12.81 -15.52 -9.44
C MET A 132 13.82 -16.23 -10.34
N HIS A 133 14.87 -15.52 -10.76
CA HIS A 133 15.96 -16.09 -11.58
C HIS A 133 16.79 -17.16 -10.85
N ARG A 134 16.67 -17.25 -9.52
CA ARG A 134 17.30 -18.27 -8.66
C ARG A 134 16.34 -19.39 -8.26
N GLY A 135 15.11 -19.40 -8.79
CA GLY A 135 14.11 -20.43 -8.52
C GLY A 135 13.17 -20.16 -7.34
N PHE A 136 13.14 -18.94 -6.79
CA PHE A 136 12.22 -18.56 -5.70
C PHE A 136 10.87 -18.01 -6.19
N GLY A 137 10.59 -18.09 -7.49
CA GLY A 137 9.28 -17.73 -8.06
C GLY A 137 8.25 -18.84 -7.89
N ASP A 138 6.96 -18.54 -8.11
CA ASP A 138 5.97 -19.60 -8.27
C ASP A 138 6.33 -20.36 -9.55
N ASN A 139 6.82 -21.60 -9.44
CA ASN A 139 6.97 -22.47 -10.61
C ASN A 139 5.57 -22.71 -11.20
N PRO A 140 5.27 -22.26 -12.44
CA PRO A 140 4.00 -22.59 -13.08
C PRO A 140 3.84 -24.10 -13.27
N GLN A 141 4.94 -24.86 -13.29
CA GLN A 141 4.95 -26.32 -13.30
C GLN A 141 4.68 -26.99 -11.93
N GLU A 142 4.74 -26.27 -10.81
CA GLU A 142 4.42 -26.84 -9.49
C GLU A 142 2.94 -26.65 -9.11
N VAL A 143 2.22 -25.75 -9.78
CA VAL A 143 0.76 -25.62 -9.62
C VAL A 143 -0.01 -26.57 -10.56
N ASN A 144 0.69 -27.30 -11.43
CA ASN A 144 0.11 -28.39 -12.20
C ASN A 144 1.13 -29.52 -12.29
N ILE A 145 1.24 -30.31 -11.22
CA ILE A 145 1.84 -31.64 -11.30
C ILE A 145 1.15 -32.38 -12.45
N ASN A 146 1.81 -32.47 -13.60
CA ASN A 146 1.40 -33.34 -14.70
C ASN A 146 1.45 -34.77 -14.18
N LEU A 147 0.36 -35.21 -13.56
CA LEU A 147 0.07 -36.59 -13.28
C LEU A 147 0.19 -37.33 -14.62
N LYS A 148 1.16 -38.24 -14.73
CA LYS A 148 1.19 -39.20 -15.85
C LYS A 148 -0.18 -39.86 -15.92
N GLU A 149 -0.67 -40.10 -17.13
CA GLU A 149 -1.96 -40.76 -17.38
C GLU A 149 -2.06 -42.04 -16.53
N GLY A 150 -3.00 -42.07 -15.58
CA GLY A 150 -3.13 -43.14 -14.57
C GLY A 150 -2.69 -42.77 -13.14
N SER A 151 -2.13 -41.59 -12.90
CA SER A 151 -1.78 -41.15 -11.54
C SER A 151 -3.02 -40.59 -10.82
N ILE A 152 -3.11 -40.78 -9.50
CA ILE A 152 -4.21 -40.29 -8.67
C ILE A 152 -3.76 -39.03 -7.90
N PRO A 153 -4.51 -37.92 -7.92
CA PRO A 153 -4.15 -36.72 -7.15
C PRO A 153 -3.98 -37.03 -5.66
N ILE A 154 -2.98 -36.42 -5.01
CA ILE A 154 -2.62 -36.69 -3.60
C ILE A 154 -3.83 -36.54 -2.66
N GLN A 155 -4.70 -35.55 -2.88
CA GLN A 155 -5.92 -35.40 -2.09
C GLN A 155 -6.86 -36.59 -2.19
N LYS A 156 -7.00 -37.17 -3.39
CA LYS A 156 -7.82 -38.35 -3.63
C LYS A 156 -7.15 -39.60 -3.02
N TRP A 157 -5.82 -39.70 -3.06
CA TRP A 157 -5.09 -40.78 -2.38
C TRP A 157 -5.28 -40.71 -0.86
N LEU A 158 -5.15 -39.52 -0.25
CA LEU A 158 -5.37 -39.32 1.18
C LEU A 158 -6.80 -39.72 1.57
N SER A 159 -7.82 -39.32 0.81
CA SER A 159 -9.20 -39.73 1.11
C SER A 159 -9.44 -41.25 1.02
N LEU A 160 -8.66 -41.96 0.21
CA LEU A 160 -8.78 -43.41 0.02
C LEU A 160 -7.98 -44.22 1.05
N ASN A 161 -6.97 -43.61 1.69
CA ASN A 161 -5.99 -44.30 2.53
C ASN A 161 -5.89 -43.75 3.96
N THR A 162 -6.74 -42.78 4.32
CA THR A 162 -6.85 -42.32 5.70
C THR A 162 -8.24 -42.70 6.19
N GLU A 163 -8.33 -43.76 6.99
CA GLU A 163 -9.58 -44.07 7.70
C GLU A 163 -9.88 -42.94 8.69
N ALA A 164 -11.15 -42.55 8.77
CA ALA A 164 -11.59 -41.61 9.80
C ALA A 164 -11.25 -42.22 11.18
N PRO A 165 -10.75 -41.41 12.14
CA PRO A 165 -10.42 -41.93 13.46
C PRO A 165 -11.66 -42.61 14.04
N GLN A 166 -11.54 -43.89 14.36
CA GLN A 166 -12.57 -44.58 15.14
C GLN A 166 -12.70 -43.82 16.45
N GLN A 167 -13.87 -43.18 16.66
CA GLN A 167 -14.23 -42.66 17.95
C GLN A 167 -14.33 -43.86 18.89
N THR A 168 -13.30 -44.09 19.69
CA THR A 168 -13.41 -44.96 20.87
C THR A 168 -14.37 -44.27 21.83
N GLY A 169 -15.65 -44.62 21.72
CA GLY A 169 -16.65 -44.34 22.74
C GLY A 169 -16.29 -45.13 23.97
N ASP A 170 -15.73 -44.45 24.96
CA ASP A 170 -15.59 -44.94 26.32
C ASP A 170 -16.96 -44.74 27.01
N GLU A 171 -17.91 -45.64 26.74
CA GLU A 171 -19.06 -45.84 27.62
C GLU A 171 -18.59 -46.76 28.76
N GLY A 172 -18.00 -46.13 29.77
CA GLY A 172 -17.75 -46.77 31.05
C GLY A 172 -19.08 -47.01 31.75
N ASP A 173 -19.49 -48.28 31.78
CA ASP A 173 -20.43 -48.84 32.76
C ASP A 173 -20.02 -48.41 34.18
N THR A 174 -20.85 -47.60 34.83
CA THR A 174 -20.87 -47.48 36.29
C THR A 174 -22.00 -48.34 36.83
N ASP A 175 -21.65 -49.56 37.24
CA ASP A 175 -22.43 -50.38 38.17
C ASP A 175 -21.80 -50.25 39.57
N ALA A 176 -22.50 -49.58 40.49
CA ALA A 176 -22.44 -49.77 41.95
C ALA A 176 -23.59 -49.01 42.65
#